data_AF-A0A1C1CF20-F1
#
_entry.id   AF-A0A1C1CF20-F1
#
_cell.length_a   1.000
_cell.length_b   1.000
_cell.length_c   1.000
_cell.angle_alpha   90.00
_cell.angle_beta   90.00
_cell.angle_gamma   90.00
#
_symmetry.space_group_name_H-M   'P 1'
#
loop_
_entity.id
_entity.type
_entity.pdbx_description
1 polymer ?
#
loop_
_entity_poly.entity_id
_entity_poly.type
_entity_poly.pdbx_seq_one_letter_code
_entity_poly.pdbx_strand_id
1 'polypeptide(L)'
;MTPKTNSEVDIEKSSSNLEPETTHLERPTINLGNEAVLLDVTAGHVDGALLSTLKLAKDGHTVLIPQPSQDPNDPLNWSPFKKHMILVILGIAAGLGDITSTLGIPPIILQGIKWNLSPAVVNYNNNLNVLMLAIGGIFWVPFVYFWGRAPVLFWTTLAGTLFSLGTVLTDDFDTYYALWALQGFCLSSVQGIGLNFIKDMFYFHQHARKIGIWAAIFLTCPYLGPPFGNFIIAGTGSYLGCLWLGFALCCANLALIVLFSDETWYRRDVPIEDQPARGHRLLRVVGIWQPTVRKGYFLSVPESFHRLFRVFVKPIIIPSMIYL
;
A
#
# COMPACT_ATOMS: atom_id res chain seq x y z
N MET A 1 32.59 -56.17 -57.68
CA MET A 1 32.49 -57.18 -56.61
C MET A 1 32.73 -56.46 -55.28
N THR A 2 31.64 -56.26 -54.52
CA THR A 2 31.50 -56.03 -53.05
C THR A 2 32.57 -55.26 -52.25
N PRO A 3 32.19 -54.16 -51.55
CA PRO A 3 33.02 -53.42 -50.58
C PRO A 3 32.65 -53.71 -49.10
N LYS A 4 33.65 -53.62 -48.21
CA LYS A 4 33.64 -53.49 -46.72
C LYS A 4 35.04 -52.92 -46.39
N THR A 5 35.32 -51.96 -45.48
CA THR A 5 34.78 -51.61 -44.15
C THR A 5 35.48 -50.32 -43.68
N ASN A 6 34.78 -49.45 -42.93
CA ASN A 6 35.30 -48.26 -42.25
C ASN A 6 35.89 -48.61 -40.86
N SER A 7 37.03 -48.01 -40.49
CA SER A 7 37.34 -47.58 -39.12
C SER A 7 38.58 -46.67 -39.07
N GLU A 8 38.44 -45.60 -38.26
CA GLU A 8 39.49 -44.83 -37.55
C GLU A 8 40.37 -43.84 -38.33
N VAL A 9 40.15 -42.54 -38.06
CA VAL A 9 41.14 -41.47 -38.19
C VAL A 9 41.05 -40.58 -36.96
N ASP A 10 42.13 -40.58 -36.19
CA ASP A 10 42.48 -39.64 -35.12
C ASP A 10 42.83 -38.25 -35.69
N ILE A 11 42.32 -37.17 -35.09
CA ILE A 11 42.95 -35.83 -35.21
C ILE A 11 42.91 -35.12 -33.85
N GLU A 12 44.09 -34.96 -33.26
CA GLU A 12 44.38 -34.14 -32.09
C GLU A 12 44.74 -32.69 -32.51
N LYS A 13 44.35 -31.73 -31.67
CA LYS A 13 44.94 -30.38 -31.45
C LYS A 13 44.76 -29.27 -32.51
N SER A 14 43.89 -28.31 -32.16
CA SER A 14 44.19 -26.88 -32.32
C SER A 14 43.52 -26.08 -31.20
N SER A 15 44.35 -25.40 -30.41
CA SER A 15 44.02 -24.56 -29.27
C SER A 15 43.86 -23.10 -29.68
N SER A 16 42.71 -22.47 -29.39
CA SER A 16 42.63 -21.04 -29.04
C SER A 16 41.21 -20.65 -28.60
N ASN A 17 41.14 -19.87 -27.52
CA ASN A 17 40.00 -19.06 -27.05
C ASN A 17 38.85 -19.78 -26.35
N LEU A 18 39.04 -20.08 -25.05
CA LEU A 18 37.95 -20.22 -24.08
C LEU A 18 37.95 -18.97 -23.20
N GLU A 19 37.11 -18.00 -23.54
CA GLU A 19 36.69 -16.94 -22.61
C GLU A 19 35.83 -17.59 -21.49
N PRO A 20 35.91 -17.12 -20.24
CA PRO A 20 35.16 -17.71 -19.15
C PRO A 20 33.68 -17.34 -19.28
N GLU A 21 32.86 -18.34 -19.60
CA GLU A 21 31.40 -18.25 -19.58
C GLU A 21 30.96 -17.90 -18.15
N THR A 22 30.61 -16.62 -17.95
CA THR A 22 30.07 -16.12 -16.69
C THR A 22 28.70 -16.76 -16.48
N THR A 23 28.66 -17.72 -15.55
CA THR A 23 27.47 -18.42 -15.12
C THR A 23 26.57 -17.42 -14.38
N HIS A 24 25.76 -16.68 -15.13
CA HIS A 24 24.63 -15.96 -14.57
C HIS A 24 23.69 -17.01 -13.98
N LEU A 25 23.70 -17.13 -12.65
CA LEU A 25 22.67 -17.86 -11.91
C LEU A 25 21.34 -17.17 -12.20
N GLU A 26 20.64 -17.63 -13.24
CA GLU A 26 19.23 -17.39 -13.45
C GLU A 26 18.53 -17.77 -12.14
N ARG A 27 18.10 -16.75 -11.38
CA ARG A 27 17.16 -16.96 -10.29
C ARG A 27 16.01 -17.75 -10.88
N PRO A 28 15.58 -18.87 -10.28
CA PRO A 28 14.40 -19.57 -10.77
C PRO A 28 13.26 -18.56 -10.66
N THR A 29 12.87 -17.99 -11.80
CA THR A 29 11.56 -17.40 -11.92
C THR A 29 10.65 -18.58 -11.64
N ILE A 30 10.01 -18.55 -10.48
CA ILE A 30 8.93 -19.47 -10.15
C ILE A 30 7.81 -19.12 -11.14
N ASN A 31 7.98 -19.60 -12.37
CA ASN A 31 7.04 -19.50 -13.47
C ASN A 31 6.04 -20.62 -13.20
N LEU A 32 5.17 -20.37 -12.21
CA LEU A 32 4.04 -21.23 -11.87
C LEU A 32 3.08 -21.18 -13.04
N GLY A 33 3.35 -22.00 -14.05
CA GLY A 33 2.56 -22.17 -15.26
C GLY A 33 1.16 -22.75 -15.03
N ASN A 34 0.70 -22.86 -13.78
CA ASN A 34 -0.69 -23.08 -13.35
C ASN A 34 -0.78 -22.59 -11.89
N GLU A 35 -1.89 -21.99 -11.50
CA GLU A 35 -2.11 -21.08 -10.34
C GLU A 35 -1.86 -21.63 -8.92
N ALA A 36 -1.16 -22.76 -8.75
CA ALA A 36 -0.86 -23.35 -7.45
C ALA A 36 0.46 -22.82 -6.86
N VAL A 37 0.37 -21.83 -5.98
CA VAL A 37 1.51 -21.39 -5.16
C VAL A 37 1.88 -22.52 -4.20
N LEU A 38 3.03 -23.18 -4.40
CA LEU A 38 3.52 -24.20 -3.49
C LEU A 38 3.87 -23.56 -2.14
N LEU A 39 2.95 -23.66 -1.20
CA LEU A 39 3.10 -23.05 0.12
C LEU A 39 3.77 -24.00 1.10
N ASP A 40 3.52 -25.30 0.97
CA ASP A 40 3.97 -26.35 1.90
C ASP A 40 4.67 -27.46 1.13
N VAL A 41 5.93 -27.71 1.49
CA VAL A 41 6.79 -28.76 0.93
C VAL A 41 6.25 -30.16 1.22
N THR A 42 5.52 -30.35 2.33
CA THR A 42 5.00 -31.67 2.71
C THR A 42 3.76 -32.08 1.92
N ALA A 43 3.05 -31.11 1.34
CA ALA A 43 1.83 -31.34 0.58
C ALA A 43 2.10 -31.69 -0.91
N GLY A 44 3.31 -31.45 -1.41
CA GLY A 44 3.70 -31.72 -2.79
C GLY A 44 4.84 -32.74 -2.88
N HIS A 45 4.79 -33.61 -3.89
CA HIS A 45 5.99 -34.32 -4.34
C HIS A 45 6.91 -33.29 -5.02
N VAL A 46 7.67 -32.54 -4.24
CA VAL A 46 8.62 -31.55 -4.76
C VAL A 46 9.96 -32.24 -4.95
N ASP A 47 10.56 -32.06 -6.14
CA ASP A 47 11.90 -32.56 -6.42
C ASP A 47 12.90 -32.07 -5.36
N GLY A 48 13.61 -33.01 -4.72
CA GLY A 48 14.55 -32.70 -3.64
C GLY A 48 15.63 -31.69 -4.02
N ALA A 49 16.01 -31.64 -5.31
CA ALA A 49 16.92 -30.65 -5.84
C ALA A 49 16.33 -29.23 -5.74
N LEU A 50 15.07 -29.04 -6.11
CA LEU A 50 14.40 -27.75 -6.00
C LEU A 50 14.23 -27.33 -4.54
N LEU A 51 13.84 -28.27 -3.66
CA LEU A 51 13.71 -28.02 -2.23
C LEU A 51 14.99 -27.52 -1.59
N SER A 52 16.15 -28.05 -2.00
CA SER A 52 17.45 -27.64 -1.48
C SER A 52 17.79 -26.17 -1.79
N THR A 53 17.19 -25.60 -2.85
CA THR A 53 17.42 -24.20 -3.26
C THR A 53 16.44 -23.22 -2.62
N LEU A 54 15.33 -23.69 -2.06
CA LEU A 54 14.27 -22.86 -1.51
C LEU A 54 14.48 -22.58 -0.02
N LYS A 55 14.37 -21.32 0.37
CA LYS A 55 14.36 -20.93 1.77
C LYS A 55 12.97 -21.14 2.36
N LEU A 56 12.92 -21.82 3.50
CA LEU A 56 11.71 -22.17 4.23
C LEU A 56 11.50 -21.24 5.44
N ALA A 57 10.27 -21.17 5.92
CA ALA A 57 9.94 -20.48 7.15
C ALA A 57 10.49 -21.24 8.36
N LYS A 58 10.33 -20.65 9.56
CA LYS A 58 10.83 -21.23 10.82
C LYS A 58 10.23 -22.60 11.17
N ASP A 59 9.11 -22.94 10.54
CA ASP A 59 8.40 -24.20 10.71
C ASP A 59 9.01 -25.36 9.89
N GLY A 60 9.97 -25.06 9.00
CA GLY A 60 10.70 -26.04 8.21
C GLY A 60 9.94 -26.63 7.02
N HIS A 61 8.71 -26.21 6.76
CA HIS A 61 7.88 -26.75 5.66
C HIS A 61 7.23 -25.68 4.79
N THR A 62 7.02 -24.47 5.31
CA THR A 62 6.40 -23.39 4.53
C THR A 62 7.44 -22.71 3.62
N VAL A 63 7.21 -22.69 2.31
CA VAL A 63 8.09 -21.98 1.36
C VAL A 63 7.90 -20.46 1.49
N LEU A 64 9.01 -19.72 1.62
CA LEU A 64 8.97 -18.26 1.69
C LEU A 64 8.74 -17.66 0.30
N ILE A 65 7.64 -16.95 0.14
CA ILE A 65 7.28 -16.28 -1.12
C ILE A 65 7.01 -14.81 -0.83
N PRO A 66 7.72 -13.86 -1.47
CA PRO A 66 8.91 -14.06 -2.31
C PRO A 66 10.09 -14.70 -1.56
N GLN A 67 10.99 -15.35 -2.30
CA GLN A 67 12.23 -15.88 -1.72
C GLN A 67 13.08 -14.72 -1.16
N PRO A 68 13.57 -14.80 0.10
CA PRO A 68 14.26 -13.69 0.72
C PRO A 68 15.56 -13.35 -0.01
N SER A 69 15.68 -12.09 -0.39
CA SER A 69 16.94 -11.51 -0.86
C SER A 69 17.93 -11.36 0.31
N GLN A 70 19.22 -11.18 0.00
CA GLN A 70 20.24 -10.85 1.00
C GLN A 70 20.35 -9.34 1.23
N ASP A 71 19.57 -8.53 0.53
CA ASP A 71 19.64 -7.08 0.63
C ASP A 71 18.92 -6.57 1.89
N PRO A 72 19.60 -5.91 2.84
CA PRO A 72 18.95 -5.31 4.01
C PRO A 72 17.92 -4.23 3.64
N ASN A 73 17.97 -3.69 2.42
CA ASN A 73 17.02 -2.70 1.93
C ASN A 73 15.66 -3.29 1.56
N ASP A 74 15.59 -4.59 1.23
CA ASP A 74 14.34 -5.27 0.95
C ASP A 74 13.43 -5.20 2.18
N PRO A 75 12.20 -4.65 2.07
CA PRO A 75 11.28 -4.59 3.19
C PRO A 75 10.97 -5.95 3.81
N LEU A 76 11.15 -7.07 3.10
CA LEU A 76 11.06 -8.41 3.69
C LEU A 76 12.11 -8.68 4.76
N ASN A 77 13.24 -7.98 4.76
CA ASN A 77 14.34 -8.17 5.71
C ASN A 77 14.31 -7.17 6.87
N TRP A 78 13.37 -6.21 6.88
CA TRP A 78 13.28 -5.25 7.97
C TRP A 78 12.90 -5.90 9.30
N SER A 79 13.29 -5.24 10.41
CA SER A 79 12.95 -5.71 11.75
C SER A 79 11.43 -5.89 11.92
N PRO A 80 10.98 -6.90 12.66
CA PRO A 80 9.56 -7.12 12.91
C PRO A 80 8.89 -5.87 13.50
N PHE A 81 9.57 -5.17 14.42
CA PHE A 81 9.05 -3.93 15.01
C PHE A 81 8.70 -2.89 13.94
N LYS A 82 9.62 -2.59 13.00
CA LYS A 82 9.39 -1.61 11.93
C LYS A 82 8.19 -2.00 11.06
N LYS A 83 8.11 -3.26 10.64
CA LYS A 83 6.99 -3.77 9.81
C LYS A 83 5.64 -3.64 10.49
N HIS A 84 5.57 -3.97 11.78
CA HIS A 84 4.32 -3.93 12.54
C HIS A 84 3.91 -2.49 12.88
N MET A 85 4.86 -1.59 13.14
CA MET A 85 4.55 -0.16 13.29
C MET A 85 3.97 0.43 12.00
N ILE A 86 4.58 0.12 10.84
CA ILE A 86 4.02 0.55 9.55
C ILE A 86 2.63 -0.06 9.33
N LEU A 87 2.41 -1.34 9.66
CA LEU A 87 1.10 -1.98 9.56
C LEU A 87 0.02 -1.25 10.40
N VAL A 88 0.34 -0.88 11.64
CA VAL A 88 -0.58 -0.14 12.52
C VAL A 88 -0.85 1.24 11.97
N ILE A 89 0.18 1.96 11.50
CA ILE A 89 0.03 3.27 10.83
C ILE A 89 -0.91 3.16 9.63
N LEU A 90 -0.76 2.14 8.79
CA LEU A 90 -1.64 1.94 7.63
C LEU A 90 -3.07 1.63 8.04
N GLY A 91 -3.27 0.90 9.14
CA GLY A 91 -4.60 0.62 9.68
C GLY A 91 -5.27 1.90 10.17
N ILE A 92 -4.57 2.70 10.97
CA ILE A 92 -5.06 4.00 11.46
C ILE A 92 -5.32 4.93 10.27
N ALA A 93 -4.36 5.07 9.37
CA ALA A 93 -4.47 5.96 8.21
C ALA A 93 -5.61 5.57 7.25
N ALA A 94 -5.88 4.28 7.05
CA ALA A 94 -7.02 3.83 6.25
C ALA A 94 -8.37 4.17 6.91
N GLY A 95 -8.43 4.15 8.24
CA GLY A 95 -9.64 4.47 9.01
C GLY A 95 -9.78 5.95 9.37
N LEU A 96 -8.78 6.80 9.09
CA LEU A 96 -8.82 8.23 9.41
C LEU A 96 -9.96 8.96 8.68
N GLY A 97 -10.14 8.65 7.39
CA GLY A 97 -11.29 9.16 6.63
C GLY A 97 -12.58 8.80 7.35
N ASP A 98 -12.80 7.51 7.60
CA ASP A 98 -14.05 7.00 8.15
C ASP A 98 -14.37 7.54 9.57
N ILE A 99 -13.38 7.60 10.47
CA ILE A 99 -13.60 8.13 11.82
C ILE A 99 -13.88 9.63 11.82
N THR A 100 -13.20 10.39 10.96
CA THR A 100 -13.42 11.85 10.88
C THR A 100 -14.76 12.18 10.24
N SER A 101 -15.17 11.46 9.20
CA SER A 101 -16.51 11.55 8.61
C SER A 101 -17.59 11.26 9.65
N THR A 102 -17.43 10.18 10.42
CA THR A 102 -18.43 9.79 11.43
C THR A 102 -18.44 10.69 12.68
N LEU A 103 -17.31 11.32 13.03
CA LEU A 103 -17.26 12.42 14.01
C LEU A 103 -18.06 13.66 13.58
N GLY A 104 -18.30 13.83 12.28
CA GLY A 104 -19.15 14.88 11.72
C GLY A 104 -20.66 14.66 11.91
N ILE A 105 -21.09 13.46 12.31
CA ILE A 105 -22.52 13.14 12.46
C ILE A 105 -23.14 13.75 13.73
N PRO A 106 -22.58 13.58 14.95
CA PRO A 106 -23.18 14.16 16.16
C PRO A 106 -23.33 15.70 16.13
N PRO A 107 -22.38 16.48 15.55
CA PRO A 107 -22.50 17.93 15.37
C PRO A 107 -23.69 18.46 14.58
N ILE A 108 -24.34 17.67 13.71
CA ILE A 108 -25.24 18.17 12.65
C ILE A 108 -26.30 19.16 13.18
N ILE A 109 -26.93 18.88 14.32
CA ILE A 109 -27.95 19.76 14.90
C ILE A 109 -27.34 21.08 15.39
N LEU A 110 -26.21 21.03 16.11
CA LEU A 110 -25.51 22.22 16.62
C LEU A 110 -24.95 23.07 15.47
N GLN A 111 -24.46 22.42 14.43
CA GLN A 111 -24.01 23.07 13.20
C GLN A 111 -25.18 23.75 12.46
N GLY A 112 -26.36 23.12 12.42
CA GLY A 112 -27.57 23.74 11.87
C GLY A 112 -27.95 25.01 12.61
N ILE A 113 -27.83 25.03 13.94
CA ILE A 113 -28.04 26.23 14.76
C ILE A 113 -26.98 27.30 14.45
N LYS A 114 -25.69 26.93 14.35
CA LYS A 114 -24.59 27.88 14.05
C LYS A 114 -24.80 28.58 12.71
N TRP A 115 -25.10 27.82 11.66
CA TRP A 115 -25.18 28.35 10.29
C TRP A 115 -26.59 28.79 9.89
N ASN A 116 -27.57 28.69 10.79
CA ASN A 116 -28.98 28.96 10.50
C ASN A 116 -29.49 28.15 9.29
N LEU A 117 -29.11 26.87 9.24
CA LEU A 117 -29.47 25.91 8.20
C LEU A 117 -30.24 24.75 8.80
N SER A 118 -31.10 24.11 8.00
CA SER A 118 -31.76 22.89 8.46
C SER A 118 -30.73 21.75 8.64
N PRO A 119 -30.93 20.83 9.59
CA PRO A 119 -30.06 19.66 9.75
C PRO A 119 -29.88 18.85 8.46
N ALA A 120 -30.90 18.82 7.60
CA ALA A 120 -30.85 18.16 6.30
C ALA A 120 -29.84 18.81 5.35
N VAL A 121 -29.82 20.15 5.29
CA VAL A 121 -28.87 20.90 4.46
C VAL A 121 -27.45 20.77 5.01
N VAL A 122 -27.28 20.87 6.33
CA VAL A 122 -25.95 20.68 6.95
C VAL A 122 -25.39 19.31 6.57
N ASN A 123 -26.19 18.24 6.69
CA ASN A 123 -25.77 16.87 6.41
C ASN A 123 -25.33 16.62 4.94
N TYR A 124 -25.61 17.54 4.00
CA TYR A 124 -25.06 17.43 2.65
C TYR A 124 -23.53 17.37 2.65
N ASN A 125 -22.87 18.04 3.60
CA ASN A 125 -21.41 18.01 3.73
C ASN A 125 -20.90 16.58 3.94
N ASN A 126 -21.61 15.79 4.75
CA ASN A 126 -21.21 14.45 5.13
C ASN A 126 -21.42 13.47 3.98
N ASN A 127 -22.54 13.62 3.26
CA ASN A 127 -22.80 12.87 2.04
C ASN A 127 -21.71 13.12 0.98
N LEU A 128 -21.34 14.39 0.76
CA LEU A 128 -20.28 14.72 -0.19
C LEU A 128 -18.93 14.18 0.27
N ASN A 129 -18.60 14.27 1.56
CA ASN A 129 -17.36 13.72 2.09
C ASN A 129 -17.28 12.20 1.88
N VAL A 130 -18.31 11.42 2.21
CA VAL A 130 -18.34 9.98 1.95
C VAL A 130 -18.18 9.66 0.45
N LEU A 131 -18.82 10.44 -0.43
CA LEU A 131 -18.62 10.31 -1.89
C LEU A 131 -17.17 10.58 -2.29
N MET A 132 -16.55 11.63 -1.72
CA MET A 132 -15.16 11.98 -1.99
C MET A 132 -14.18 10.96 -1.41
N LEU A 133 -14.48 10.29 -0.28
CA LEU A 133 -13.69 9.15 0.21
C LEU A 133 -13.63 8.06 -0.87
N ALA A 134 -14.78 7.67 -1.43
CA ALA A 134 -14.85 6.65 -2.48
C ALA A 134 -14.06 7.05 -3.73
N ILE A 135 -14.21 8.29 -4.19
CA ILE A 135 -13.46 8.82 -5.35
C ILE A 135 -11.95 8.82 -5.06
N GLY A 136 -11.54 9.31 -3.90
CA GLY A 136 -10.13 9.37 -3.50
C GLY A 136 -9.49 7.99 -3.43
N GLY A 137 -10.20 6.97 -2.93
CA GLY A 137 -9.70 5.60 -2.81
C GLY A 137 -9.25 5.00 -4.14
N ILE A 138 -9.85 5.41 -5.25
CA ILE A 138 -9.47 5.02 -6.62
C ILE A 138 -8.42 5.99 -7.18
N PHE A 139 -8.62 7.29 -6.97
CA PHE A 139 -7.79 8.36 -7.55
C PHE A 139 -6.32 8.26 -7.13
N TRP A 140 -6.04 7.88 -5.88
CA TRP A 140 -4.66 7.82 -5.37
C TRP A 140 -3.88 6.57 -5.79
N VAL A 141 -4.55 5.54 -6.35
CA VAL A 141 -3.90 4.27 -6.71
C VAL A 141 -2.76 4.44 -7.73
N PRO A 142 -2.91 5.19 -8.85
CA PRO A 142 -1.83 5.38 -9.82
C PRO A 142 -0.59 6.04 -9.22
N PHE A 143 -0.77 6.96 -8.26
CA PHE A 143 0.31 7.71 -7.63
C PHE A 143 1.33 6.80 -6.94
N VAL A 144 0.88 5.68 -6.40
CA VAL A 144 1.77 4.70 -5.78
C VAL A 144 2.78 4.09 -6.75
N TYR A 145 2.39 3.91 -8.01
CA TYR A 145 3.23 3.24 -9.01
C TYR A 145 4.31 4.14 -9.60
N PHE A 146 4.02 5.43 -9.78
CA PHE A 146 4.99 6.37 -10.38
C PHE A 146 5.73 7.24 -9.36
N TRP A 147 5.15 7.48 -8.17
CA TRP A 147 5.72 8.35 -7.14
C TRP A 147 6.18 7.59 -5.89
N GLY A 148 5.78 6.33 -5.74
CA GLY A 148 6.10 5.52 -4.57
C GLY A 148 5.01 5.56 -3.50
N ARG A 149 5.16 4.73 -2.47
CA ARG A 149 4.10 4.45 -1.50
C ARG A 149 4.15 5.39 -0.32
N ALA A 150 5.35 5.63 0.21
CA ALA A 150 5.53 6.50 1.36
C ALA A 150 5.19 7.97 1.05
N PRO A 151 5.53 8.55 -0.12
CA PRO A 151 5.10 9.90 -0.50
C PRO A 151 3.60 10.04 -0.57
N VAL A 152 2.91 9.09 -1.21
CA VAL A 152 1.44 9.14 -1.30
C VAL A 152 0.83 9.10 0.10
N LEU A 153 1.27 8.17 0.96
CA LEU A 153 0.82 8.10 2.35
C LEU A 153 1.04 9.42 3.10
N PHE A 154 2.25 10.01 3.00
CA PHE A 154 2.61 11.24 3.70
C PHE A 154 1.81 12.45 3.21
N TRP A 155 1.83 12.73 1.90
CA TRP A 155 1.24 13.93 1.34
C TRP A 155 -0.28 13.94 1.39
N THR A 156 -0.92 12.78 1.21
CA THR A 156 -2.39 12.67 1.33
C THR A 156 -2.82 12.82 2.78
N THR A 157 -2.09 12.24 3.74
CA THR A 157 -2.37 12.45 5.17
C THR A 157 -2.12 13.90 5.57
N LEU A 158 -1.03 14.53 5.10
CA LEU A 158 -0.72 15.93 5.36
C LEU A 158 -1.81 16.85 4.81
N ALA A 159 -2.20 16.68 3.53
CA ALA A 159 -3.28 17.45 2.93
C ALA A 159 -4.60 17.27 3.68
N GLY A 160 -4.97 16.02 4.01
CA GLY A 160 -6.15 15.72 4.82
C GLY A 160 -6.10 16.36 6.21
N THR A 161 -4.92 16.40 6.84
CA THR A 161 -4.69 17.08 8.14
C THR A 161 -4.89 18.60 8.01
N LEU A 162 -4.37 19.21 6.94
CA LEU A 162 -4.52 20.65 6.69
C LEU A 162 -5.98 21.02 6.36
N PHE A 163 -6.68 20.21 5.57
CA PHE A 163 -8.11 20.41 5.33
C PHE A 163 -8.93 20.22 6.61
N SER A 164 -8.57 19.23 7.45
CA SER A 164 -9.18 19.06 8.78
C SER A 164 -8.92 20.26 9.71
N LEU A 165 -7.77 20.93 9.59
CA LEU A 165 -7.53 22.17 10.32
C LEU A 165 -8.44 23.29 9.78
N GLY A 166 -8.56 23.39 8.46
CA GLY A 166 -9.42 24.37 7.80
C GLY A 166 -10.90 24.22 8.20
N THR A 167 -11.41 23.00 8.32
CA THR A 167 -12.80 22.75 8.76
C THR A 167 -13.07 23.16 10.20
N VAL A 168 -12.04 23.15 11.06
CA VAL A 168 -12.13 23.62 12.44
C VAL A 168 -12.11 25.16 12.51
N LEU A 169 -11.34 25.81 11.63
CA LEU A 169 -11.09 27.26 11.66
C LEU A 169 -12.11 28.08 10.86
N THR A 170 -12.89 27.46 9.98
CA THR A 170 -13.88 28.16 9.16
C THR A 170 -15.17 28.44 9.92
N ASP A 171 -15.72 29.63 9.69
CA ASP A 171 -17.02 30.04 10.22
C ASP A 171 -18.15 29.98 9.19
N ASP A 172 -17.81 29.89 7.92
CA ASP A 172 -18.75 29.81 6.80
C ASP A 172 -19.05 28.35 6.39
N PHE A 173 -20.32 28.07 6.08
CA PHE A 173 -20.76 26.72 5.72
C PHE A 173 -20.24 26.29 4.35
N ASP A 174 -20.18 27.18 3.36
CA ASP A 174 -19.74 26.81 2.00
C ASP A 174 -18.25 26.43 2.01
N THR A 175 -17.45 27.19 2.76
CA THR A 175 -16.04 26.90 3.00
C THR A 175 -15.86 25.59 3.77
N TYR A 176 -16.65 25.37 4.83
CA TYR A 176 -16.67 24.11 5.57
C TYR A 176 -17.01 22.92 4.68
N TYR A 177 -18.05 23.05 3.86
CA TYR A 177 -18.55 22.04 2.94
C TYR A 177 -17.46 21.60 1.95
N ALA A 178 -16.76 22.56 1.33
CA ALA A 178 -15.66 22.29 0.40
C ALA A 178 -14.45 21.64 1.09
N LEU A 179 -14.02 22.16 2.24
CA LEU A 179 -12.87 21.61 2.97
C LEU A 179 -13.16 20.22 3.53
N TRP A 180 -14.39 19.96 3.98
CA TRP A 180 -14.83 18.65 4.45
C TRP A 180 -14.76 17.61 3.32
N ALA A 181 -15.21 17.99 2.11
CA ALA A 181 -15.11 17.14 0.93
C ALA A 181 -13.65 16.81 0.55
N LEU A 182 -12.76 17.81 0.55
CA LEU A 182 -11.34 17.64 0.23
C LEU A 182 -10.58 16.84 1.29
N GLN A 183 -10.94 17.00 2.56
CA GLN A 183 -10.40 16.22 3.66
C GLN A 183 -10.68 14.73 3.46
N GLY A 184 -11.94 14.38 3.16
CA GLY A 184 -12.34 13.02 2.83
C GLY A 184 -11.63 12.44 1.61
N PHE A 185 -11.53 13.23 0.53
CA PHE A 185 -10.79 12.86 -0.68
C PHE A 185 -9.34 12.49 -0.41
N CYS A 186 -8.64 13.26 0.43
CA CYS A 186 -7.24 13.02 0.73
C CYS A 186 -7.05 11.83 1.69
N LEU A 187 -7.88 11.70 2.73
CA LEU A 187 -7.69 10.66 3.76
C LEU A 187 -8.05 9.25 3.30
N SER A 188 -8.73 9.06 2.17
CA SER A 188 -9.09 7.73 1.65
C SER A 188 -7.97 7.01 0.90
N SER A 189 -6.83 7.67 0.65
CA SER A 189 -5.73 7.10 -0.14
C SER A 189 -5.28 5.73 0.36
N VAL A 190 -5.19 5.55 1.68
CA VAL A 190 -4.63 4.36 2.33
C VAL A 190 -5.53 3.13 2.21
N GLN A 191 -6.85 3.33 2.03
CA GLN A 191 -7.79 2.23 1.79
C GLN A 191 -7.42 1.48 0.50
N GLY A 192 -7.07 2.21 -0.57
CA GLY A 192 -6.69 1.63 -1.86
C GLY A 192 -5.26 1.08 -1.90
N ILE A 193 -4.34 1.62 -1.09
CA ILE A 193 -2.90 1.32 -1.21
C ILE A 193 -2.34 0.46 -0.06
N GLY A 194 -3.06 0.30 1.05
CA GLY A 194 -2.59 -0.44 2.23
C GLY A 194 -2.18 -1.89 1.92
N LEU A 195 -2.93 -2.55 1.04
CA LEU A 195 -2.61 -3.90 0.58
C LEU A 195 -1.26 -3.99 -0.13
N ASN A 196 -0.87 -2.95 -0.86
CA ASN A 196 0.43 -2.91 -1.49
C ASN A 196 1.50 -3.01 -0.39
N PHE A 197 1.48 -2.12 0.61
CA PHE A 197 2.49 -2.10 1.67
C PHE A 197 2.63 -3.46 2.37
N ILE A 198 1.51 -4.13 2.64
CA ILE A 198 1.52 -5.48 3.24
C ILE A 198 2.25 -6.48 2.34
N LYS A 199 2.00 -6.44 1.03
CA LYS A 199 2.66 -7.30 0.04
C LYS A 199 4.18 -7.07 -0.04
N ASP A 200 4.64 -5.85 0.22
CA ASP A 200 6.08 -5.57 0.18
C ASP A 200 6.82 -6.06 1.42
N MET A 201 6.19 -5.96 2.60
CA MET A 201 6.85 -6.17 3.89
C MET A 201 6.72 -7.60 4.44
N PHE A 202 5.70 -8.35 4.02
CA PHE A 202 5.39 -9.67 4.57
C PHE A 202 5.40 -10.76 3.49
N TYR A 203 5.75 -11.97 3.89
CA TYR A 203 5.65 -13.14 3.01
C TYR A 203 4.20 -13.55 2.78
N PHE A 204 3.92 -14.20 1.65
CA PHE A 204 2.59 -14.57 1.20
C PHE A 204 1.78 -15.35 2.24
N HIS A 205 2.38 -16.34 2.91
CA HIS A 205 1.72 -17.12 3.98
C HIS A 205 1.27 -16.25 5.18
N GLN A 206 1.85 -15.06 5.36
CA GLN A 206 1.47 -14.11 6.42
C GLN A 206 0.40 -13.12 5.97
N HIS A 207 0.17 -12.96 4.66
CA HIS A 207 -0.69 -11.91 4.11
C HIS A 207 -2.10 -11.97 4.69
N ALA A 208 -2.74 -13.16 4.75
CA ALA A 208 -4.09 -13.30 5.29
C ALA A 208 -4.21 -12.72 6.71
N ARG A 209 -3.28 -13.06 7.61
CA ARG A 209 -3.26 -12.55 8.99
C ARG A 209 -3.01 -11.04 9.03
N LYS A 210 -2.08 -10.53 8.23
CA LYS A 210 -1.72 -9.09 8.25
C LYS A 210 -2.80 -8.22 7.62
N ILE A 211 -3.41 -8.68 6.54
CA ILE A 211 -4.60 -8.06 5.92
C ILE A 211 -5.75 -8.07 6.91
N GLY A 212 -6.00 -9.18 7.61
CA GLY A 212 -7.03 -9.25 8.64
C GLY A 212 -6.81 -8.25 9.80
N ILE A 213 -5.57 -8.09 10.27
CA ILE A 213 -5.23 -7.08 11.30
C ILE A 213 -5.46 -5.66 10.76
N TRP A 214 -4.95 -5.36 9.57
CA TRP A 214 -5.13 -4.06 8.93
C TRP A 214 -6.62 -3.74 8.75
N ALA A 215 -7.40 -4.71 8.25
CA ALA A 215 -8.84 -4.59 8.06
C ALA A 215 -9.59 -4.40 9.38
N ALA A 216 -9.24 -5.15 10.42
CA ALA A 216 -9.85 -5.01 11.74
C ALA A 216 -9.63 -3.60 12.30
N ILE A 217 -8.43 -3.02 12.15
CA ILE A 217 -8.16 -1.66 12.62
C ILE A 217 -9.08 -0.66 11.89
N PHE A 218 -9.00 -0.56 10.56
CA PHE A 218 -9.74 0.50 9.88
C PHE A 218 -11.26 0.29 9.90
N LEU A 219 -11.74 -0.95 9.89
CA LEU A 219 -13.18 -1.23 9.93
C LEU A 219 -13.80 -0.91 11.30
N THR A 220 -13.00 -0.91 12.38
CA THR A 220 -13.48 -0.46 13.71
C THR A 220 -13.54 1.06 13.86
N CYS A 221 -12.72 1.81 13.11
CA CYS A 221 -12.63 3.27 13.17
C CYS A 221 -13.98 4.02 13.02
N PRO A 222 -14.86 3.74 12.03
CA PRO A 222 -16.13 4.46 11.89
C PRO A 222 -17.09 4.26 13.07
N TYR A 223 -17.00 3.15 13.79
CA TYR A 223 -17.86 2.90 14.95
C TYR A 223 -17.45 3.70 16.19
N LEU A 224 -16.22 4.21 16.22
CA LEU A 224 -15.71 5.03 17.32
C LEU A 224 -16.13 6.51 17.21
N GLY A 225 -16.43 7.00 16.00
CA GLY A 225 -16.77 8.40 15.76
C GLY A 225 -18.01 8.87 16.53
N PRO A 226 -19.19 8.25 16.36
CA PRO A 226 -20.42 8.69 17.02
C PRO A 226 -20.36 8.63 18.56
N PRO A 227 -19.85 7.58 19.22
CA PRO A 227 -19.71 7.58 20.68
C PRO A 227 -18.81 8.73 21.18
N PHE A 228 -17.62 8.91 20.60
CA PHE A 228 -16.72 9.98 21.01
C PHE A 228 -17.32 11.37 20.75
N GLY A 229 -17.94 11.58 19.59
CA GLY A 229 -18.57 12.85 19.27
C GLY A 229 -19.74 13.17 20.22
N ASN A 230 -20.59 12.20 20.54
CA ASN A 230 -21.68 12.39 21.50
C ASN A 230 -21.16 12.65 22.92
N PHE A 231 -20.13 11.95 23.38
CA PHE A 231 -19.53 12.21 24.70
C PHE A 231 -18.91 13.60 24.80
N ILE A 232 -18.23 14.05 23.74
CA ILE A 232 -17.66 15.40 23.66
C ILE A 232 -18.78 16.44 23.74
N ILE A 233 -19.84 16.29 22.95
CA ILE A 233 -20.96 17.23 22.94
C ILE A 233 -21.68 17.24 24.29
N ALA A 234 -21.91 16.06 24.89
CA ALA A 234 -22.54 15.97 26.21
C ALA A 234 -21.71 16.63 27.32
N GLY A 235 -20.38 16.51 27.27
CA GLY A 235 -19.48 17.09 28.28
C GLY A 235 -19.15 18.56 28.07
N THR A 236 -19.11 19.05 26.83
CA THR A 236 -18.66 20.41 26.49
C THR A 236 -19.76 21.34 25.99
N GLY A 237 -20.90 20.79 25.55
CA GLY A 237 -21.94 21.54 24.85
C GLY A 237 -21.53 22.07 23.47
N SER A 238 -20.32 21.74 23.00
CA SER A 238 -19.75 22.32 21.78
C SER A 238 -19.44 21.24 20.75
N TYR A 239 -19.82 21.51 19.50
CA TYR A 239 -19.51 20.63 18.38
C TYR A 239 -18.05 20.71 17.93
N LEU A 240 -17.34 21.81 18.27
CA LEU A 240 -15.96 22.04 17.85
C LEU A 240 -15.00 20.98 18.40
N GLY A 241 -15.29 20.41 19.57
CA GLY A 241 -14.47 19.34 20.15
C GLY A 241 -14.41 18.09 19.26
N CYS A 242 -15.49 17.77 18.53
CA CYS A 242 -15.50 16.66 17.57
C CYS A 242 -14.53 16.91 16.41
N LEU A 243 -14.51 18.14 15.90
CA LEU A 243 -13.63 18.54 14.80
C LEU A 243 -12.17 18.57 15.24
N TRP A 244 -11.90 19.10 16.44
CA TRP A 244 -10.57 19.07 17.05
C TRP A 244 -10.06 17.66 17.31
N LEU A 245 -10.93 16.72 17.71
CA LEU A 245 -10.57 15.31 17.84
C LEU A 245 -10.16 14.72 16.49
N GLY A 246 -10.94 14.97 15.43
CA GLY A 246 -10.60 14.53 14.08
C GLY A 246 -9.24 15.07 13.60
N PHE A 247 -8.99 16.36 13.84
CA PHE A 247 -7.70 16.99 13.55
C PHE A 247 -6.55 16.37 14.36
N ALA A 248 -6.76 16.15 15.66
CA ALA A 248 -5.75 15.55 16.55
C ALA A 248 -5.38 14.12 16.12
N LEU A 249 -6.35 13.31 15.69
CA LEU A 249 -6.10 11.97 15.16
C LEU A 249 -5.28 12.02 13.86
N CYS A 250 -5.60 12.95 12.96
CA CYS A 250 -4.83 13.18 11.74
C CYS A 250 -3.37 13.57 12.06
N CYS A 251 -3.16 14.52 12.98
CA CYS A 251 -1.83 14.93 13.45
C CYS A 251 -1.05 13.77 14.10
N ALA A 252 -1.71 12.99 14.95
CA ALA A 252 -1.08 11.84 15.61
C ALA A 252 -0.60 10.81 14.58
N ASN A 253 -1.44 10.47 13.60
CA ASN A 253 -1.05 9.55 12.54
C ASN A 253 0.05 10.13 11.63
N LEU A 254 -0.02 11.42 11.29
CA LEU A 254 1.03 12.10 10.52
C LEU A 254 2.39 12.06 11.26
N ALA A 255 2.38 12.27 12.57
CA ALA A 255 3.58 12.14 13.41
C ALA A 255 4.11 10.70 13.37
N LEU A 256 3.24 9.69 13.48
CA LEU A 256 3.65 8.28 13.36
C LEU A 256 4.25 7.97 11.97
N ILE A 257 3.68 8.51 10.89
CA ILE A 257 4.22 8.37 9.53
C ILE A 257 5.64 8.92 9.48
N VAL A 258 5.87 10.15 9.95
CA VAL A 258 7.20 10.78 9.94
C VAL A 258 8.20 10.00 10.82
N LEU A 259 7.75 9.48 11.96
CA LEU A 259 8.60 8.80 12.94
C LEU A 259 8.98 7.37 12.53
N PHE A 260 8.08 6.60 11.88
CA PHE A 260 8.29 5.17 11.65
C PHE A 260 8.18 4.72 10.19
N SER A 261 7.45 5.46 9.34
CA SER A 261 7.25 5.05 7.95
C SER A 261 8.53 5.15 7.12
N ASP A 262 8.57 4.35 6.06
CA ASP A 262 9.65 4.30 5.09
C ASP A 262 9.10 3.78 3.75
N GLU A 263 9.74 4.12 2.65
CA GLU A 263 9.34 3.67 1.31
C GLU A 263 9.52 2.15 1.19
N THR A 264 8.42 1.43 0.95
CA THR A 264 8.45 -0.03 0.84
C THR A 264 8.71 -0.52 -0.58
N TRP A 265 8.59 0.35 -1.59
CA TRP A 265 8.73 -0.08 -2.98
C TRP A 265 10.12 -0.70 -3.25
N TYR A 266 10.14 -2.00 -3.52
CA TYR A 266 11.34 -2.78 -3.81
C TYR A 266 11.12 -3.73 -5.00
N ARG A 267 11.92 -3.55 -6.06
CA ARG A 267 11.87 -4.38 -7.28
C ARG A 267 12.73 -5.62 -7.13
N ARG A 268 12.12 -6.77 -6.84
CA ARG A 268 12.83 -8.06 -6.63
C ARG A 268 13.32 -8.72 -7.93
N ASP A 269 12.86 -8.21 -9.06
CA ASP A 269 13.26 -8.59 -10.41
C ASP A 269 14.58 -7.95 -10.86
N VAL A 270 15.04 -6.91 -10.15
CA VAL A 270 16.32 -6.24 -10.42
C VAL A 270 17.44 -6.86 -9.54
N PRO A 271 18.63 -7.14 -10.10
CA PRO A 271 19.79 -7.58 -9.33
C PRO A 271 20.12 -6.64 -8.16
N ILE A 272 20.73 -7.17 -7.09
CA ILE A 272 21.01 -6.37 -5.87
C ILE A 272 21.97 -5.21 -6.18
N GLU A 273 22.94 -5.44 -7.08
CA GLU A 273 23.93 -4.45 -7.53
C GLU A 273 23.33 -3.27 -8.29
N ASP A 274 22.20 -3.48 -8.98
CA ASP A 274 21.49 -2.44 -9.74
C ASP A 274 20.41 -1.74 -8.90
N GLN A 275 20.25 -2.10 -7.62
CA GLN A 275 19.29 -1.45 -6.75
C GLN A 275 19.72 0.00 -6.45
N PRO A 276 18.81 0.96 -6.54
CA PRO A 276 19.14 2.36 -6.30
C PRO A 276 19.47 2.60 -4.82
N ALA A 277 20.50 3.40 -4.56
CA ALA A 277 20.84 3.83 -3.21
C ALA A 277 19.65 4.56 -2.56
N ARG A 278 19.16 4.06 -1.43
CA ARG A 278 17.91 4.56 -0.81
C ARG A 278 18.03 5.96 -0.20
N GLY A 279 19.24 6.46 0.09
CA GLY A 279 19.47 7.76 0.71
C GLY A 279 18.83 7.90 2.11
N HIS A 280 18.57 9.15 2.53
CA HIS A 280 17.96 9.42 3.83
C HIS A 280 16.47 9.06 3.86
N ARG A 281 16.00 8.44 4.95
CA ARG A 281 14.61 7.96 5.09
C ARG A 281 13.57 9.05 4.83
N LEU A 282 13.75 10.22 5.44
CA LEU A 282 12.79 11.32 5.30
C LEU A 282 12.69 11.82 3.85
N LEU A 283 13.77 11.76 3.07
CA LEU A 283 13.72 12.14 1.65
C LEU A 283 12.86 11.18 0.82
N ARG A 284 12.84 9.89 1.20
CA ARG A 284 11.93 8.90 0.61
C ARG A 284 10.50 9.09 1.06
N VAL A 285 10.26 9.43 2.32
CA VAL A 285 8.90 9.68 2.83
C VAL A 285 8.30 10.94 2.20
N VAL A 286 9.09 12.00 2.03
CA VAL A 286 8.62 13.27 1.42
C VAL A 286 8.56 13.18 -0.11
N GLY A 287 9.18 12.18 -0.76
CA GLY A 287 9.09 12.04 -2.21
C GLY A 287 10.20 12.72 -3.00
N ILE A 288 11.21 13.29 -2.35
CA ILE A 288 12.33 14.02 -3.00
C ILE A 288 13.31 13.04 -3.65
N TRP A 289 13.42 11.83 -3.09
CA TRP A 289 14.30 10.78 -3.63
C TRP A 289 13.77 10.18 -4.94
N GLN A 290 12.46 10.08 -5.11
CA GLN A 290 11.84 9.32 -6.19
C GLN A 290 12.10 9.89 -7.59
N PRO A 291 12.09 11.22 -7.82
CA PRO A 291 12.50 11.80 -9.09
C PRO A 291 13.93 11.42 -9.50
N THR A 292 14.85 11.23 -8.54
CA THR A 292 16.27 10.91 -8.83
C THR A 292 16.45 9.48 -9.34
N VAL A 293 15.52 8.58 -9.01
CA VAL A 293 15.57 7.14 -9.32
C VAL A 293 14.50 6.73 -10.34
N ARG A 294 13.71 7.70 -10.81
CA ARG A 294 12.48 7.47 -11.60
C ARG A 294 12.70 6.64 -12.87
N LYS A 295 13.82 6.84 -13.58
CA LYS A 295 14.08 6.14 -14.84
C LYS A 295 14.33 4.66 -14.57
N GLY A 296 13.35 3.83 -14.93
CA GLY A 296 13.42 2.38 -14.84
C GLY A 296 12.87 1.79 -13.53
N TYR A 297 12.97 2.46 -12.39
CA TYR A 297 12.57 1.85 -11.10
C TYR A 297 11.06 2.00 -10.78
N PHE A 298 10.47 3.13 -11.16
CA PHE A 298 9.04 3.41 -11.02
C PHE A 298 8.34 3.38 -12.38
N LEU A 299 7.03 3.11 -12.40
CA LEU A 299 6.28 3.11 -13.65
C LEU A 299 6.15 4.53 -14.19
N SER A 300 5.96 4.65 -15.52
CA SER A 300 5.62 5.94 -16.11
C SER A 300 4.20 6.36 -15.69
N VAL A 301 3.91 7.67 -15.75
CA VAL A 301 2.57 8.19 -15.41
C VAL A 301 1.49 7.58 -16.31
N PRO A 302 1.64 7.56 -17.65
CA PRO A 302 0.65 6.95 -18.53
C PRO A 302 0.42 5.46 -18.24
N GLU A 303 1.50 4.68 -18.00
CA GLU A 303 1.39 3.27 -17.66
C GLU A 303 0.63 3.04 -16.35
N SER A 304 0.83 3.91 -15.37
CA SER A 304 0.18 3.82 -14.06
C SER A 304 -1.34 4.01 -14.17
N PHE A 305 -1.78 5.01 -14.95
CA PHE A 305 -3.20 5.23 -15.23
C PHE A 305 -3.78 4.16 -16.15
N HIS A 306 -3.04 3.73 -17.18
CA HIS A 306 -3.47 2.65 -18.06
C HIS A 306 -3.68 1.34 -17.30
N ARG A 307 -2.82 1.03 -16.31
CA ARG A 307 -2.98 -0.13 -15.44
C ARG A 307 -4.28 -0.06 -14.64
N LEU A 308 -4.62 1.11 -14.10
CA LEU A 308 -5.90 1.32 -13.40
C LEU A 308 -7.09 1.11 -14.35
N PHE A 309 -7.06 1.72 -15.54
CA PHE A 309 -8.12 1.57 -16.54
C PHE A 309 -8.30 0.11 -16.97
N ARG A 310 -7.20 -0.62 -17.19
CA ARG A 310 -7.22 -2.04 -17.53
C ARG A 310 -7.90 -2.90 -16.45
N VAL A 311 -7.81 -2.51 -15.17
CA VAL A 311 -8.52 -3.21 -14.08
C VAL A 311 -10.03 -3.00 -14.19
N PHE A 312 -10.50 -1.77 -14.45
CA PHE A 312 -11.92 -1.49 -14.62
C PHE A 312 -12.56 -2.18 -15.83
N VAL A 313 -11.78 -2.43 -16.89
CA VAL A 313 -12.26 -3.12 -18.09
C VAL A 313 -12.26 -4.66 -17.92
N LYS A 314 -11.74 -5.21 -16.81
CA LYS A 314 -11.76 -6.66 -16.58
C LYS A 314 -13.21 -7.16 -16.45
N PRO A 315 -13.55 -8.29 -17.09
CA PRO A 315 -14.94 -8.80 -17.15
C PRO A 315 -15.52 -9.13 -15.78
N ILE A 316 -14.68 -9.39 -14.76
CA ILE A 316 -15.13 -9.67 -13.39
C ILE A 316 -15.60 -8.43 -12.63
N ILE A 317 -15.10 -7.24 -13.00
CA ILE A 317 -15.41 -5.99 -12.29
C ILE A 317 -16.80 -5.47 -12.70
N ILE A 318 -17.17 -5.59 -13.97
CA ILE A 318 -18.45 -5.07 -14.48
C ILE A 318 -19.65 -5.67 -13.72
N PRO A 319 -19.76 -7.00 -13.51
CA PRO A 319 -20.84 -7.57 -12.69
C PRO A 319 -20.80 -7.12 -11.23
N SER A 320 -19.60 -6.97 -10.66
CA SER A 320 -19.47 -6.55 -9.26
C SER A 320 -19.95 -5.11 -9.02
N MET A 321 -19.85 -4.23 -10.02
CA MET A 321 -20.34 -2.85 -9.92
C MET A 321 -21.85 -2.73 -10.16
N ILE A 322 -22.47 -3.70 -10.85
CA ILE A 322 -23.93 -3.75 -11.07
C ILE A 322 -24.65 -4.32 -9.84
N TYR A 323 -23.97 -5.16 -9.05
CA TYR A 323 -24.54 -5.84 -7.89
C TYR A 323 -24.52 -5.02 -6.59
N LEU A 324 -23.68 -3.98 -6.51
CA LEU A 324 -23.59 -3.04 -5.39
C LEU A 324 -24.58 -1.87 -5.57
#